data_AF-A0A4Q2JV81-F1
#
_entry.id   AF-A0A4Q2JV81-F1
#
_cell.length_a   1.000
_cell.length_b   1.000
_cell.length_c   1.000
_cell.angle_alpha   90.00
_cell.angle_beta   90.00
_cell.angle_gamma   90.00
#
_symmetry.space_group_name_H-M   'P 1'
#
loop_
_entity.id
_entity.type
_entity.pdbx_description
1 polymer ?
#
loop_
_entity_poly.entity_id
_entity_poly.type
_entity_poly.pdbx_seq_one_letter_code
_entity_poly.pdbx_strand_id
1 'polypeptide(L)'
;MQELVGRLTALDPEASDTLKVVSYFDTLVAGGVGVETLLRGAAVLTGTTAGRAIEGRAPTRIAPDGERAESGTDAEASVWPSRRTSDGSRVWIEREGQAHANDAMVLERLALAVAITSARRANTADAAVEVVVSSSAAPAERAVAAARLRLDTRDHVRAVAFHPDAAALVPGPNAVVATSRGLARVVLVGRTVDVPSGILAGIGIDGPADRLPESWASALVALRLSTVHQPVVDAAELGAVLLVAEAADRRGEPHPDATALAALDPRTREVLDAVADAGSMRAAASVLGMHHSSVQARADAITVQLGYDPRTPTGRTRYFLARALAALARPGLG
;
A
#
# COMPACT_ATOMS: atom_id res chain seq x y z
N MET A 1 -2.51 -42.94 -13.61
CA MET A 1 -1.28 -42.30 -14.16
C MET A 1 -0.06 -43.22 -14.04
N GLN A 2 0.19 -43.85 -12.89
CA GLN A 2 1.34 -44.77 -12.69
C GLN A 2 1.37 -45.98 -13.65
N GLU A 3 0.23 -46.61 -13.97
CA GLU A 3 0.18 -47.69 -14.98
C GLU A 3 0.54 -47.22 -16.40
N LEU A 4 0.23 -45.96 -16.74
CA LEU A 4 0.53 -45.39 -18.06
C LEU A 4 2.02 -45.09 -18.18
N VAL A 5 2.64 -44.54 -17.12
CA VAL A 5 4.09 -44.27 -17.03
C VAL A 5 4.89 -45.58 -17.12
N GLY A 6 4.45 -46.64 -16.42
CA GLY A 6 5.10 -47.95 -16.48
C GLY A 6 5.09 -48.57 -17.89
N ARG A 7 3.97 -48.44 -18.62
CA ARG A 7 3.87 -48.91 -20.01
C ARG A 7 4.64 -48.03 -21.01
N LEU A 8 4.69 -46.72 -20.81
CA LEU A 8 5.47 -45.81 -21.67
C LEU A 8 6.98 -45.93 -21.47
N THR A 9 7.47 -46.22 -20.26
CA THR A 9 8.92 -46.35 -20.00
C THR A 9 9.55 -47.48 -20.83
N ALA A 10 8.76 -48.51 -21.18
CA ALA A 10 9.19 -49.61 -22.04
C ALA A 10 9.13 -49.30 -23.55
N LEU A 11 8.46 -48.22 -23.96
CA LEU A 11 8.22 -47.83 -25.36
C LEU A 11 9.00 -46.58 -25.77
N ASP A 12 9.07 -45.59 -24.88
CA ASP A 12 9.78 -44.32 -25.05
C ASP A 12 10.19 -43.75 -23.66
N PRO A 13 11.45 -43.95 -23.24
CA PRO A 13 11.97 -43.42 -21.98
C PRO A 13 11.87 -41.89 -21.87
N GLU A 14 12.01 -41.16 -22.98
CA GLU A 14 12.02 -39.68 -23.02
C GLU A 14 10.62 -39.12 -22.76
N ALA A 15 9.60 -39.73 -23.35
CA ALA A 15 8.20 -39.43 -23.07
C ALA A 15 7.79 -39.75 -21.61
N SER A 16 8.36 -40.80 -21.01
CA SER A 16 8.15 -41.15 -19.60
C SER A 16 8.72 -40.09 -18.66
N ASP A 17 9.91 -39.56 -18.96
CA ASP A 17 10.54 -38.50 -18.16
C ASP A 17 9.81 -37.16 -18.28
N THR A 18 9.28 -36.84 -19.46
CA THR A 18 8.41 -35.67 -19.68
C THR A 18 7.17 -35.72 -18.79
N LEU A 19 6.51 -36.88 -18.67
CA LEU A 19 5.34 -37.05 -17.79
C LEU A 19 5.68 -36.88 -16.30
N LYS A 20 6.90 -37.26 -15.88
CA LYS A 20 7.37 -37.03 -14.50
C LYS A 20 7.48 -35.54 -14.20
N VAL A 21 7.96 -34.73 -15.15
CA VAL A 21 8.03 -33.27 -15.00
C VAL A 21 6.62 -32.69 -14.79
N VAL A 22 5.64 -33.12 -15.58
CA VAL A 22 4.24 -32.67 -15.44
C VAL A 22 3.70 -33.00 -14.05
N SER A 23 3.81 -34.27 -13.64
CA SER A 23 3.35 -34.75 -12.33
C SER A 23 4.06 -34.06 -11.16
N TYR A 24 5.34 -33.74 -11.32
CA TYR A 24 6.12 -33.07 -10.28
C TYR A 24 5.57 -31.66 -10.01
N PHE A 25 5.39 -30.85 -11.06
CA PHE A 25 4.83 -29.50 -10.89
C PHE A 25 3.36 -29.52 -10.47
N ASP A 26 2.54 -30.48 -10.93
CA ASP A 26 1.16 -30.63 -10.43
C ASP A 26 1.12 -30.89 -8.93
N THR A 27 2.05 -31.72 -8.42
CA THR A 27 2.17 -32.00 -6.98
C THR A 27 2.54 -30.74 -6.20
N LEU A 28 3.48 -29.94 -6.70
CA LEU A 28 3.86 -28.67 -6.07
C LEU A 28 2.70 -27.65 -6.06
N VAL A 29 1.97 -27.52 -7.16
CA VAL A 29 0.81 -26.62 -7.28
C VAL A 29 -0.34 -27.06 -6.37
N ALA A 30 -0.61 -28.37 -6.32
CA ALA A 30 -1.61 -28.96 -5.42
C ALA A 30 -1.23 -28.75 -3.94
N GLY A 31 0.07 -28.89 -3.61
CA GLY A 31 0.62 -28.63 -2.28
C GLY A 31 0.66 -27.14 -1.89
N GLY A 32 0.36 -26.22 -2.80
CA GLY A 32 0.30 -24.77 -2.51
C GLY A 32 1.66 -24.15 -2.16
N VAL A 33 2.75 -24.72 -2.68
CA VAL A 33 4.11 -24.23 -2.38
C VAL A 33 4.37 -22.84 -2.95
N GLY A 34 5.34 -22.13 -2.39
CA GLY A 34 5.72 -20.81 -2.85
C GLY A 34 6.53 -20.81 -4.15
N VAL A 35 6.64 -19.63 -4.80
CA VAL A 35 7.36 -19.45 -6.07
C VAL A 35 8.84 -19.86 -5.97
N GLU A 36 9.53 -19.62 -4.85
CA GLU A 36 10.92 -20.07 -4.68
C GLU A 36 11.05 -21.60 -4.67
N THR A 37 10.08 -22.31 -4.10
CA THR A 37 10.03 -23.78 -4.13
C THR A 37 9.79 -24.30 -5.56
N LEU A 38 8.98 -23.60 -6.35
CA LEU A 38 8.80 -23.92 -7.77
C LEU A 38 10.09 -23.73 -8.57
N LEU A 39 10.82 -22.63 -8.33
CA LEU A 39 12.13 -22.38 -8.96
C LEU A 39 13.16 -23.42 -8.55
N ARG A 40 13.21 -23.82 -7.28
CA ARG A 40 14.06 -24.91 -6.79
C ARG A 40 13.75 -26.23 -7.49
N GLY A 41 12.47 -26.55 -7.66
CA GLY A 41 12.04 -27.72 -8.43
C GLY A 41 12.54 -27.69 -9.87
N ALA A 42 12.45 -26.55 -10.55
CA ALA A 42 12.99 -26.39 -11.90
C ALA A 42 14.51 -26.56 -11.93
N ALA A 43 15.24 -25.94 -11.01
CA ALA A 43 16.70 -26.01 -10.96
C ALA A 43 17.22 -27.44 -10.74
N VAL A 44 16.54 -28.20 -9.87
CA VAL A 44 16.85 -29.62 -9.63
C VAL A 44 16.55 -30.48 -10.86
N LEU A 45 15.44 -30.25 -11.54
CA LEU A 45 15.04 -31.03 -12.72
C LEU A 45 15.92 -30.77 -13.95
N THR A 46 16.42 -29.54 -14.13
CA THR A 46 17.26 -29.18 -15.28
C THR A 46 18.76 -29.30 -14.99
N GLY A 47 19.14 -29.38 -13.71
CA GLY A 47 20.53 -29.35 -13.28
C GLY A 47 21.22 -28.00 -13.51
N THR A 48 20.45 -26.93 -13.72
CA THR A 48 20.94 -25.57 -14.01
C THR A 48 20.23 -24.56 -13.11
N THR A 49 20.80 -23.38 -12.93
CA THR A 49 20.12 -22.29 -12.21
C THR A 49 18.78 -21.96 -12.88
N ALA A 50 17.73 -21.81 -12.09
CA ALA A 50 16.42 -21.36 -12.56
C ALA A 50 16.05 -20.02 -11.91
N GLY A 51 15.35 -19.16 -12.66
CA GLY A 51 15.02 -17.83 -12.15
C GLY A 51 13.68 -17.28 -12.59
N ARG A 52 13.27 -16.21 -11.91
CA ARG A 52 12.08 -15.41 -12.20
C ARG A 52 12.37 -13.92 -12.10
N ALA A 53 11.84 -13.15 -13.04
CA ALA A 53 11.94 -11.71 -13.10
C ALA A 53 10.54 -11.11 -13.24
N ILE A 54 10.31 -10.04 -12.50
CA ILE A 54 9.12 -9.19 -12.56
C ILE A 54 9.63 -7.79 -12.83
N GLU A 55 8.97 -7.07 -13.73
CA GLU A 55 9.33 -5.70 -14.05
C GLU A 55 9.36 -4.82 -12.77
N GLY A 56 10.44 -4.05 -12.62
CA GLY A 56 10.65 -3.18 -11.45
C GLY A 56 11.06 -3.90 -10.15
N ARG A 57 11.36 -5.20 -10.18
CA ARG A 57 11.86 -5.96 -9.00
C ARG A 57 13.15 -6.72 -9.30
N ALA A 58 13.95 -6.92 -8.27
CA ALA A 58 15.14 -7.75 -8.37
C ALA A 58 14.77 -9.20 -8.77
N PRO A 59 15.51 -9.80 -9.72
CA PRO A 59 15.28 -11.18 -10.13
C PRO A 59 15.57 -12.15 -8.99
N THR A 60 14.80 -13.24 -8.92
CA THR A 60 15.07 -14.36 -8.00
C THR A 60 15.73 -15.49 -8.76
N ARG A 61 16.85 -16.01 -8.24
CA ARG A 61 17.64 -17.10 -8.84
C ARG A 61 17.88 -18.20 -7.82
N ILE A 62 17.70 -19.44 -8.23
CA ILE A 62 17.94 -20.65 -7.42
C ILE A 62 18.89 -21.56 -8.18
N ALA A 63 20.03 -21.89 -7.57
CA ALA A 63 21.04 -22.78 -8.13
C ALA A 63 20.62 -24.26 -8.03
N PRO A 64 21.29 -25.19 -8.75
CA PRO A 64 20.93 -26.62 -8.74
C PRO A 64 21.05 -27.32 -7.39
N ASP A 65 21.92 -26.82 -6.50
CA ASP A 65 22.02 -27.24 -5.10
C ASP A 65 20.83 -26.77 -4.25
N GLY A 66 19.97 -25.94 -4.83
CA GLY A 66 18.81 -25.33 -4.23
C GLY A 66 19.11 -24.00 -3.53
N GLU A 67 20.36 -23.60 -3.38
CA GLU A 67 20.67 -22.36 -2.69
C GLU A 67 20.32 -21.13 -3.55
N ARG A 68 20.05 -20.02 -2.86
CA ARG A 68 19.74 -18.75 -3.55
C ARG A 68 21.03 -18.19 -4.13
N ALA A 69 21.08 -18.05 -5.46
CA ALA A 69 22.22 -17.44 -6.13
C ALA A 69 22.18 -15.91 -6.00
N GLU A 70 23.35 -15.27 -6.08
CA GLU A 70 23.45 -13.81 -6.11
C GLU A 70 22.65 -13.23 -7.29
N SER A 71 22.07 -12.03 -7.15
CA SER A 71 21.25 -11.45 -8.22
C SER A 71 22.15 -11.01 -9.39
N GLY A 72 22.01 -11.65 -10.55
CA GLY A 72 22.67 -11.24 -11.80
C GLY A 72 21.99 -10.03 -12.45
N THR A 73 22.55 -9.52 -13.55
CA THR A 73 21.99 -8.35 -14.27
C THR A 73 20.97 -8.76 -15.33
N ASP A 74 19.98 -7.89 -15.61
CA ASP A 74 18.87 -8.15 -16.55
C ASP A 74 19.34 -8.42 -18.00
N ALA A 75 20.55 -7.95 -18.35
CA ALA A 75 21.20 -8.15 -19.65
C ALA A 75 21.64 -9.62 -19.89
N GLU A 76 22.04 -10.34 -18.84
CA GLU A 76 22.44 -11.76 -18.92
C GLU A 76 21.20 -12.68 -19.07
N ALA A 77 20.04 -12.27 -18.55
CA ALA A 77 18.79 -13.02 -18.60
C ALA A 77 18.15 -13.10 -20.01
N SER A 78 18.67 -12.37 -21.00
CA SER A 78 18.09 -12.29 -22.35
C SER A 78 18.54 -13.40 -23.31
N VAL A 79 19.60 -14.15 -22.97
CA VAL A 79 20.19 -15.19 -23.86
C VAL A 79 19.75 -16.59 -23.47
N TRP A 80 19.24 -16.74 -22.24
CA TRP A 80 18.85 -18.02 -21.67
C TRP A 80 17.46 -18.49 -22.13
N PRO A 81 17.25 -19.81 -22.26
CA PRO A 81 15.92 -20.37 -22.48
C PRO A 81 14.93 -19.84 -21.44
N SER A 82 13.85 -19.21 -21.91
CA SER A 82 12.89 -18.54 -21.05
C SER A 82 11.47 -18.67 -21.57
N ARG A 83 10.50 -18.46 -20.68
CA ARG A 83 9.08 -18.39 -21.01
C ARG A 83 8.42 -17.26 -20.23
N ARG A 84 7.50 -16.55 -20.89
CA ARG A 84 6.63 -15.57 -20.23
C ARG A 84 5.46 -16.28 -19.56
N THR A 85 5.11 -15.82 -18.38
CA THR A 85 3.93 -16.24 -17.65
C THR A 85 2.76 -15.31 -17.99
N SER A 86 1.52 -15.76 -17.75
CA SER A 86 0.33 -14.95 -18.01
C SER A 86 0.19 -13.74 -17.07
N ASP A 87 0.91 -13.71 -15.94
CA ASP A 87 1.01 -12.56 -15.02
C ASP A 87 2.12 -11.57 -15.42
N GLY A 88 2.68 -11.68 -16.63
CA GLY A 88 3.70 -10.78 -17.18
C GLY A 88 5.14 -11.07 -16.72
N SER A 89 5.33 -11.93 -15.72
CA SER A 89 6.67 -12.33 -15.26
C SER A 89 7.39 -13.19 -16.31
N ARG A 90 8.71 -13.28 -16.18
CA ARG A 90 9.57 -14.12 -17.03
C ARG A 90 10.24 -15.16 -16.15
N VAL A 91 10.17 -16.43 -16.55
CA VAL A 91 10.95 -17.52 -15.95
C VAL A 91 12.01 -18.01 -16.93
N TRP A 92 13.17 -18.44 -16.43
CA TRP A 92 14.27 -18.94 -17.27
C TRP A 92 15.05 -20.05 -16.58
N ILE A 93 15.90 -20.72 -17.37
CA ILE A 93 16.98 -21.59 -16.90
C ILE A 93 18.31 -21.18 -17.55
N GLU A 94 19.39 -21.15 -16.78
CA GLU A 94 20.71 -20.72 -17.24
C GLU A 94 21.44 -21.87 -17.91
N ARG A 95 21.01 -22.21 -19.14
CA ARG A 95 21.59 -23.30 -19.93
C ARG A 95 22.44 -22.80 -21.08
N GLU A 96 23.73 -23.16 -21.04
CA GLU A 96 24.66 -23.00 -22.16
C GLU A 96 24.56 -24.16 -23.14
N GLY A 97 24.65 -23.86 -24.43
CA GLY A 97 24.68 -24.86 -25.49
C GLY A 97 23.31 -25.45 -25.85
N GLN A 98 23.29 -26.72 -26.25
CA GLN A 98 22.09 -27.39 -26.74
C GLN A 98 21.08 -27.65 -25.61
N ALA A 99 19.80 -27.39 -25.88
CA ALA A 99 18.73 -27.72 -24.95
C ALA A 99 18.67 -29.23 -24.69
N HIS A 100 18.50 -29.59 -23.42
CA HIS A 100 18.18 -30.95 -23.01
C HIS A 100 16.71 -31.25 -23.32
N ALA A 101 16.40 -32.54 -23.51
CA ALA A 101 15.07 -33.04 -23.86
C ALA A 101 13.92 -32.42 -23.02
N ASN A 102 14.11 -32.32 -21.70
CA ASN A 102 13.06 -31.91 -20.77
C ASN A 102 12.99 -30.40 -20.50
N ASP A 103 13.93 -29.59 -20.99
CA ASP A 103 13.99 -28.16 -20.62
C ASP A 103 12.76 -27.38 -21.03
N ALA A 104 12.30 -27.60 -22.27
CA ALA A 104 11.13 -26.93 -22.80
C ALA A 104 9.89 -27.26 -21.96
N MET A 105 9.75 -28.54 -21.55
CA MET A 105 8.67 -28.98 -20.68
C MET A 105 8.80 -28.40 -19.27
N VAL A 106 10.00 -28.38 -18.67
CA VAL A 106 10.21 -27.78 -17.35
C VAL A 106 9.86 -26.30 -17.37
N LEU A 107 10.31 -25.53 -18.37
CA LEU A 107 9.98 -24.11 -18.52
C LEU A 107 8.48 -23.88 -18.74
N GLU A 108 7.83 -24.72 -19.53
CA GLU A 108 6.38 -24.68 -19.72
C GLU A 108 5.62 -24.89 -18.42
N ARG A 109 5.95 -25.97 -17.70
CA ARG A 109 5.28 -26.34 -16.46
C ARG A 109 5.59 -25.35 -15.33
N LEU A 110 6.82 -24.85 -15.25
CA LEU A 110 7.21 -23.79 -14.34
C LEU A 110 6.42 -22.50 -14.60
N ALA A 111 6.30 -22.07 -15.86
CA ALA A 111 5.57 -20.85 -16.20
C ALA A 111 4.10 -20.95 -15.80
N LEU A 112 3.46 -22.10 -16.07
CA LEU A 112 2.08 -22.37 -15.66
C LEU A 112 1.93 -22.40 -14.14
N ALA A 113 2.83 -23.10 -13.43
CA ALA A 113 2.79 -23.21 -11.98
C ALA A 113 3.00 -21.85 -11.29
N VAL A 114 3.94 -21.03 -11.77
CA VAL A 114 4.16 -19.67 -11.28
C VAL A 114 2.93 -18.81 -11.53
N ALA A 115 2.34 -18.85 -12.72
CA ALA A 115 1.11 -18.11 -13.02
C ALA A 115 -0.06 -18.51 -12.09
N ILE A 116 -0.27 -19.82 -11.86
CA ILE A 116 -1.32 -20.33 -10.96
C ILE A 116 -1.07 -19.90 -9.51
N THR A 117 0.17 -20.03 -9.02
CA THR A 117 0.53 -19.65 -7.64
C THR A 117 0.47 -18.14 -7.43
N SER A 118 0.92 -17.33 -8.40
CA SER A 118 0.76 -15.88 -8.40
C SER A 118 -0.71 -15.49 -8.41
N ALA A 119 -1.53 -16.06 -9.31
CA ALA A 119 -2.95 -15.76 -9.42
C ALA A 119 -3.70 -16.12 -8.13
N ARG A 120 -3.38 -17.25 -7.48
CA ARG A 120 -3.97 -17.63 -6.18
C ARG A 120 -3.69 -16.60 -5.09
N ARG A 121 -2.49 -16.02 -5.09
CA ARG A 121 -2.11 -14.92 -4.17
C ARG A 121 -2.71 -13.58 -4.56
N ALA A 122 -2.97 -13.32 -5.84
CA ALA A 122 -3.72 -12.15 -6.27
C ALA A 122 -5.25 -12.30 -6.02
N ASN A 123 -5.70 -13.51 -5.69
CA ASN A 123 -7.11 -13.84 -5.41
C ASN A 123 -7.45 -13.79 -3.92
N THR A 124 -6.55 -13.27 -3.08
CA THR A 124 -6.81 -13.04 -1.67
C THR A 124 -7.62 -11.76 -1.47
N ALA A 125 -8.38 -11.67 -0.38
CA ALA A 125 -9.27 -10.55 -0.12
C ALA A 125 -8.51 -9.21 0.02
N ASP A 126 -7.29 -9.24 0.52
CA ASP A 126 -6.39 -8.09 0.62
C ASP A 126 -5.94 -7.56 -0.76
N ALA A 127 -5.64 -8.42 -1.72
CA ALA A 127 -5.32 -8.01 -3.09
C ALA A 127 -6.52 -7.35 -3.80
N ALA A 128 -7.74 -7.86 -3.58
CA ALA A 128 -8.94 -7.22 -4.09
C ALA A 128 -9.19 -5.85 -3.42
N VAL A 129 -8.86 -5.70 -2.13
CA VAL A 129 -8.95 -4.42 -1.42
C VAL A 129 -7.94 -3.41 -1.99
N GLU A 130 -6.71 -3.83 -2.28
CA GLU A 130 -5.71 -2.95 -2.92
C GLU A 130 -6.19 -2.45 -4.30
N VAL A 131 -6.73 -3.35 -5.13
CA VAL A 131 -7.24 -2.99 -6.46
C VAL A 131 -8.40 -2.00 -6.36
N VAL A 132 -9.38 -2.25 -5.47
CA VAL A 132 -10.60 -1.42 -5.43
C VAL A 132 -10.35 0.01 -4.94
N VAL A 133 -9.33 0.24 -4.10
CA VAL A 133 -8.97 1.59 -3.64
C VAL A 133 -7.93 2.28 -4.53
N SER A 134 -7.35 1.56 -5.49
CA SER A 134 -6.32 2.10 -6.37
C SER A 134 -6.90 3.02 -7.44
N SER A 135 -6.45 4.28 -7.48
CA SER A 135 -6.80 5.23 -8.53
C SER A 135 -6.15 4.91 -9.88
N SER A 136 -5.10 4.09 -9.91
CA SER A 136 -4.39 3.70 -11.14
C SER A 136 -4.95 2.42 -11.78
N ALA A 137 -5.71 1.61 -11.05
CA ALA A 137 -6.39 0.44 -11.59
C ALA A 137 -7.49 0.85 -12.58
N ALA A 138 -7.78 0.03 -13.59
CA ALA A 138 -8.85 0.34 -14.54
C ALA A 138 -10.24 0.22 -13.86
N PRO A 139 -11.26 1.03 -14.24
CA PRO A 139 -12.59 0.94 -13.65
C PRO A 139 -13.21 -0.46 -13.70
N ALA A 140 -12.97 -1.21 -14.79
CA ALA A 140 -13.46 -2.59 -14.93
C ALA A 140 -12.78 -3.56 -13.94
N GLU A 141 -11.47 -3.39 -13.70
CA GLU A 141 -10.74 -4.19 -12.71
C GLU A 141 -11.23 -3.90 -11.29
N ARG A 142 -11.49 -2.62 -10.99
CA ARG A 142 -12.09 -2.21 -9.71
C ARG A 142 -13.48 -2.79 -9.52
N ALA A 143 -14.32 -2.80 -10.56
CA ALA A 143 -15.66 -3.40 -10.49
C ALA A 143 -15.59 -4.91 -10.18
N VAL A 144 -14.66 -5.64 -10.83
CA VAL A 144 -14.43 -7.06 -10.53
C VAL A 144 -13.95 -7.26 -9.09
N ALA A 145 -13.04 -6.42 -8.60
CA ALA A 145 -12.57 -6.46 -7.22
C ALA A 145 -13.70 -6.14 -6.20
N ALA A 146 -14.51 -5.11 -6.47
CA ALA A 146 -15.66 -4.74 -5.65
C ALA A 146 -16.69 -5.87 -5.57
N ALA A 147 -17.02 -6.53 -6.69
CA ALA A 147 -17.94 -7.67 -6.72
C ALA A 147 -17.40 -8.87 -5.92
N ARG A 148 -16.10 -9.15 -6.00
CA ARG A 148 -15.45 -10.19 -5.17
C ARG A 148 -15.56 -9.91 -3.67
N LEU A 149 -15.47 -8.64 -3.29
CA LEU A 149 -15.64 -8.17 -1.92
C LEU A 149 -17.12 -8.00 -1.50
N ARG A 150 -18.07 -8.27 -2.41
CA ARG A 150 -19.51 -8.08 -2.23
C ARG A 150 -19.88 -6.62 -1.87
N LEU A 151 -19.20 -5.68 -2.51
CA LEU A 151 -19.41 -4.23 -2.36
C LEU A 151 -20.22 -3.63 -3.52
N ASP A 152 -20.33 -4.36 -4.64
CA ASP A 152 -21.03 -3.99 -5.86
C ASP A 152 -22.53 -3.73 -5.68
N THR A 153 -23.14 -4.32 -4.66
CA THR A 153 -24.56 -4.13 -4.30
C THR A 153 -24.77 -3.12 -3.17
N ARG A 154 -23.72 -2.41 -2.74
CA ARG A 154 -23.79 -1.43 -1.65
C ARG A 154 -23.75 -0.01 -2.18
N ASP A 155 -24.76 0.77 -1.82
CA ASP A 155 -24.84 2.19 -2.14
C ASP A 155 -23.95 3.07 -1.24
N HIS A 156 -23.49 2.51 -0.11
CA HIS A 156 -22.72 3.21 0.92
C HIS A 156 -21.52 2.37 1.35
N VAL A 157 -20.35 2.77 0.89
CA VAL A 157 -19.05 2.19 1.24
C VAL A 157 -18.07 3.31 1.54
N ARG A 158 -17.28 3.12 2.60
CA ARG A 158 -16.24 4.05 3.04
C ARG A 158 -14.93 3.31 3.21
N ALA A 159 -13.82 3.96 2.91
CA ALA A 159 -12.49 3.51 3.31
C ALA A 159 -12.12 4.13 4.66
N VAL A 160 -11.57 3.32 5.57
CA VAL A 160 -11.00 3.78 6.84
C VAL A 160 -9.50 3.54 6.80
N ALA A 161 -8.72 4.59 7.00
CA ALA A 161 -7.28 4.57 7.03
C ALA A 161 -6.75 4.48 8.47
N PHE A 162 -5.81 3.58 8.69
CA PHE A 162 -5.05 3.43 9.94
C PHE A 162 -3.54 3.38 9.66
N HIS A 163 -2.73 3.56 10.70
CA HIS A 163 -1.30 3.22 10.63
C HIS A 163 -1.12 1.73 10.28
N PRO A 164 -0.10 1.33 9.51
CA PRO A 164 0.10 -0.06 9.07
C PRO A 164 0.14 -1.08 10.21
N ASP A 165 0.73 -0.70 11.35
CA ASP A 165 0.88 -1.54 12.54
C ASP A 165 -0.39 -1.63 13.41
N ALA A 166 -1.39 -0.79 13.14
CA ALA A 166 -2.66 -0.91 13.81
C ALA A 166 -3.30 -2.24 13.39
N ALA A 167 -3.84 -2.99 14.36
CA ALA A 167 -4.64 -4.16 14.04
C ALA A 167 -5.86 -3.75 13.20
N ALA A 168 -6.48 -4.70 12.50
CA ALA A 168 -7.80 -4.48 11.90
C ALA A 168 -8.83 -4.38 13.03
N LEU A 169 -8.99 -3.18 13.57
CA LEU A 169 -9.81 -2.89 14.76
C LEU A 169 -11.30 -2.68 14.42
N VAL A 170 -11.64 -2.67 13.12
CA VAL A 170 -13.01 -2.57 12.61
C VAL A 170 -13.28 -3.75 11.67
N PRO A 171 -14.46 -4.41 11.74
CA PRO A 171 -14.81 -5.49 10.83
C PRO A 171 -14.94 -5.01 9.37
N GLY A 172 -14.26 -5.70 8.45
CA GLY A 172 -14.39 -5.45 7.01
C GLY A 172 -13.23 -6.03 6.20
N PRO A 173 -13.37 -6.11 4.86
CA PRO A 173 -12.24 -6.34 3.98
C PRO A 173 -11.12 -5.34 4.27
N ASN A 174 -9.90 -5.81 4.45
CA ASN A 174 -8.77 -4.96 4.78
C ASN A 174 -7.48 -5.42 4.12
N ALA A 175 -6.57 -4.47 3.92
CA ALA A 175 -5.23 -4.70 3.39
C ALA A 175 -4.27 -3.63 3.93
N VAL A 176 -2.97 -3.89 3.82
CA VAL A 176 -1.95 -2.84 3.90
C VAL A 176 -1.58 -2.44 2.49
N VAL A 177 -1.70 -1.15 2.18
CA VAL A 177 -1.51 -0.59 0.83
C VAL A 177 -0.35 0.39 0.85
N ALA A 178 0.49 0.34 -0.19
CA ALA A 178 1.54 1.32 -0.40
C ALA A 178 0.98 2.60 -0.99
N THR A 179 1.39 3.75 -0.46
CA THR A 179 0.97 5.08 -0.89
C THR A 179 2.20 5.94 -1.20
N SER A 180 2.00 7.10 -1.83
CA SER A 180 3.05 8.10 -2.01
C SER A 180 3.60 8.66 -0.69
N ARG A 181 2.92 8.37 0.44
CA ARG A 181 3.23 8.87 1.78
C ARG A 181 3.55 7.74 2.75
N GLY A 182 3.94 6.56 2.29
CA GLY A 182 4.24 5.40 3.15
C GLY A 182 3.17 4.31 3.09
N LEU A 183 3.20 3.38 4.03
CA LEU A 183 2.25 2.28 4.11
C LEU A 183 1.04 2.69 4.93
N ALA A 184 -0.15 2.24 4.57
CA ALA A 184 -1.34 2.47 5.37
C ALA A 184 -2.24 1.23 5.36
N ARG A 185 -2.90 0.96 6.49
CA ARG A 185 -3.94 -0.06 6.52
C ARG A 185 -5.25 0.57 6.08
N VAL A 186 -5.92 -0.06 5.12
CA VAL A 186 -7.27 0.27 4.71
C VAL A 186 -8.24 -0.78 5.21
N VAL A 187 -9.39 -0.35 5.72
CA VAL A 187 -10.55 -1.21 6.02
C VAL A 187 -11.76 -0.65 5.26
N LEU A 188 -12.46 -1.51 4.53
CA LEU A 188 -13.67 -1.14 3.80
C LEU A 188 -14.90 -1.44 4.65
N VAL A 189 -15.70 -0.41 4.89
CA VAL A 189 -16.84 -0.46 5.81
C VAL A 189 -18.09 0.08 5.13
N GLY A 190 -19.26 -0.22 5.71
CA GLY A 190 -20.52 0.39 5.28
C GLY A 190 -20.67 1.83 5.77
N ARG A 191 -21.91 2.34 5.83
CA ARG A 191 -22.20 3.73 6.21
C ARG A 191 -21.71 4.10 7.62
N THR A 192 -21.94 3.22 8.59
CA THR A 192 -21.60 3.46 10.01
C THR A 192 -20.24 2.88 10.33
N VAL A 193 -19.38 3.68 10.94
CA VAL A 193 -18.03 3.29 11.38
C VAL A 193 -17.92 3.54 12.87
N ASP A 194 -17.62 2.49 13.63
CA ASP A 194 -17.30 2.61 15.05
C ASP A 194 -15.82 2.30 15.24
N VAL A 195 -15.02 3.35 15.42
CA VAL A 195 -13.57 3.23 15.64
C VAL A 195 -13.31 3.28 17.15
N PRO A 196 -12.58 2.31 17.72
CA PRO A 196 -12.26 2.32 19.14
C PRO A 196 -11.56 3.62 19.58
N SER A 197 -11.93 4.10 20.77
CA SER A 197 -11.37 5.33 21.34
C SER A 197 -9.84 5.28 21.45
N GLY A 198 -9.18 6.38 21.12
CA GLY A 198 -7.72 6.53 21.25
C GLY A 198 -6.91 5.98 20.06
N ILE A 199 -7.57 5.41 19.05
CA ILE A 199 -6.92 4.95 17.81
C ILE A 199 -6.94 6.07 16.78
N LEU A 200 -5.77 6.39 16.22
CA LEU A 200 -5.66 7.33 15.12
C LEU A 200 -6.25 6.72 13.85
N ALA A 201 -7.30 7.34 13.32
CA ALA A 201 -8.01 6.87 12.14
C ALA A 201 -8.52 8.04 11.29
N GLY A 202 -8.47 7.86 9.97
CA GLY A 202 -9.12 8.73 9.01
C GLY A 202 -10.28 8.01 8.33
N ILE A 203 -11.47 8.59 8.32
CA ILE A 203 -12.64 8.02 7.66
C ILE A 203 -12.87 8.78 6.36
N GLY A 204 -12.86 8.06 5.24
CA GLY A 204 -13.06 8.63 3.91
C GLY A 204 -14.50 9.05 3.63
N ILE A 205 -14.70 9.86 2.59
CA ILE A 205 -16.05 10.27 2.14
C ILE A 205 -16.92 9.05 1.79
N ASP A 206 -18.23 9.18 2.00
CA ASP A 206 -19.22 8.15 1.68
C ASP A 206 -19.61 8.16 0.19
N GLY A 207 -19.83 6.97 -0.36
CA GLY A 207 -20.28 6.81 -1.73
C GLY A 207 -20.39 5.34 -2.17
N PRO A 208 -20.77 5.11 -3.43
CA PRO A 208 -20.77 3.79 -4.04
C PRO A 208 -19.35 3.22 -4.20
N ALA A 209 -19.26 1.90 -4.42
CA ALA A 209 -17.98 1.19 -4.47
C ALA A 209 -17.01 1.66 -5.57
N ASP A 210 -17.51 2.25 -6.66
CA ASP A 210 -16.67 2.82 -7.73
C ASP A 210 -15.92 4.09 -7.30
N ARG A 211 -16.39 4.76 -6.24
CA ARG A 211 -15.76 5.95 -5.62
C ARG A 211 -14.83 5.63 -4.45
N LEU A 212 -14.49 4.35 -4.26
CA LEU A 212 -13.54 3.92 -3.24
C LEU A 212 -12.14 4.56 -3.38
N PRO A 213 -11.62 4.88 -4.58
CA PRO A 213 -10.38 5.65 -4.70
C PRO A 213 -10.46 7.05 -4.05
N GLU A 214 -11.57 7.78 -4.22
CA GLU A 214 -11.77 9.08 -3.56
C GLU A 214 -12.01 8.95 -2.06
N SER A 215 -12.76 7.94 -1.64
CA SER A 215 -12.92 7.60 -0.22
C SER A 215 -11.55 7.31 0.42
N TRP A 216 -10.69 6.55 -0.26
CA TRP A 216 -9.36 6.22 0.22
C TRP A 216 -8.43 7.44 0.29
N ALA A 217 -8.38 8.26 -0.75
CA ALA A 217 -7.57 9.47 -0.76
C ALA A 217 -7.96 10.44 0.38
N SER A 218 -9.26 10.65 0.58
CA SER A 218 -9.76 11.51 1.66
C SER A 218 -9.55 10.90 3.06
N ALA A 219 -9.60 9.57 3.20
CA ALA A 219 -9.27 8.87 4.44
C ALA A 219 -7.80 9.06 4.83
N LEU A 220 -6.87 9.01 3.87
CA LEU A 220 -5.44 9.26 4.11
C LEU A 220 -5.19 10.70 4.57
N VAL A 221 -5.88 11.68 3.98
CA VAL A 221 -5.85 13.08 4.43
C VAL A 221 -6.34 13.17 5.87
N ALA A 222 -7.52 12.61 6.16
CA ALA A 222 -8.13 12.63 7.48
C ALA A 222 -7.22 11.98 8.54
N LEU A 223 -6.59 10.83 8.23
CA LEU A 223 -5.66 10.16 9.13
C LEU A 223 -4.46 11.05 9.47
N ARG A 224 -3.91 11.79 8.51
CA ARG A 224 -2.76 12.68 8.74
C ARG A 224 -3.14 13.95 9.51
N LEU A 225 -4.40 14.37 9.43
CA LEU A 225 -4.97 15.45 10.23
C LEU A 225 -5.36 15.01 11.66
N SER A 226 -5.48 13.71 11.91
CA SER A 226 -5.75 13.19 13.25
C SER A 226 -4.64 13.55 14.25
N THR A 227 -5.04 13.69 15.51
CA THR A 227 -4.16 14.03 16.62
C THR A 227 -4.56 13.22 17.86
N VAL A 228 -3.74 13.24 18.91
CA VAL A 228 -4.11 12.59 20.19
C VAL A 228 -5.38 13.17 20.82
N HIS A 229 -5.72 14.43 20.52
CA HIS A 229 -6.93 15.10 21.02
C HIS A 229 -8.14 14.93 20.08
N GLN A 230 -7.89 14.65 18.81
CA GLN A 230 -8.90 14.33 17.81
C GLN A 230 -8.43 13.10 17.03
N PRO A 231 -8.52 11.90 17.65
CA PRO A 231 -7.90 10.69 17.11
C PRO A 231 -8.61 10.16 15.87
N VAL A 232 -9.91 10.40 15.76
CA VAL A 232 -10.71 10.01 14.59
C VAL A 232 -11.15 11.27 13.87
N VAL A 233 -10.86 11.34 12.58
CA VAL A 233 -11.29 12.45 11.71
C VAL A 233 -12.15 11.88 10.60
N ASP A 234 -13.39 12.38 10.48
CA ASP A 234 -14.26 12.09 9.34
C ASP A 234 -14.00 13.13 8.24
N ALA A 235 -13.59 12.68 7.06
CA ALA A 235 -13.30 13.55 5.93
C ALA A 235 -14.52 14.36 5.47
N ALA A 236 -15.75 13.85 5.66
CA ALA A 236 -16.97 14.58 5.33
C ALA A 236 -17.18 15.81 6.23
N GLU A 237 -16.65 15.80 7.45
CA GLU A 237 -16.74 16.92 8.41
C GLU A 237 -15.72 18.03 8.13
N LEU A 238 -14.69 17.76 7.32
CA LEU A 238 -13.65 18.74 6.98
C LEU A 238 -14.16 19.87 6.05
N GLY A 239 -15.25 19.63 5.31
CA GLY A 239 -15.80 20.62 4.37
C GLY A 239 -14.75 21.13 3.37
N ALA A 240 -14.67 22.46 3.19
CA ALA A 240 -13.73 23.10 2.25
C ALA A 240 -12.25 22.81 2.56
N VAL A 241 -11.92 22.43 3.79
CA VAL A 241 -10.56 22.09 4.21
C VAL A 241 -10.06 20.85 3.45
N LEU A 242 -10.94 19.89 3.16
CA LEU A 242 -10.59 18.69 2.42
C LEU A 242 -10.07 19.05 1.02
N LEU A 243 -10.73 19.97 0.32
CA LEU A 243 -10.31 20.43 -1.02
C LEU A 243 -8.91 21.08 -0.97
N VAL A 244 -8.65 21.90 0.04
CA VAL A 244 -7.33 22.53 0.23
C VAL A 244 -6.27 21.49 0.55
N ALA A 245 -6.59 20.52 1.42
CA ALA A 245 -5.70 19.45 1.81
C ALA A 245 -5.32 18.53 0.63
N GLU A 246 -6.30 18.11 -0.18
CA GLU A 246 -6.08 17.30 -1.38
C GLU A 246 -5.28 18.04 -2.46
N ALA A 247 -5.52 19.36 -2.62
CA ALA A 247 -4.72 20.18 -3.52
C ALA A 247 -3.27 20.30 -3.05
N ALA A 248 -3.05 20.48 -1.75
CA ALA A 248 -1.72 20.56 -1.16
C ALA A 248 -0.97 19.22 -1.25
N ASP A 249 -1.66 18.11 -0.98
CA ASP A 249 -1.03 16.78 -0.99
C ASP A 249 -0.54 16.40 -2.40
N ARG A 250 -1.28 16.79 -3.46
CA ARG A 250 -0.85 16.63 -4.86
C ARG A 250 0.34 17.49 -5.26
N ARG A 251 0.51 18.68 -4.66
CA ARG A 251 1.61 19.59 -5.01
C ARG A 251 2.97 19.06 -4.56
N GLY A 252 3.04 18.34 -3.45
CA GLY A 252 4.28 17.73 -2.94
C GLY A 252 5.28 18.68 -2.26
N GLU A 253 5.11 20.00 -2.42
CA GLU A 253 5.92 21.03 -1.77
C GLU A 253 5.23 21.59 -0.52
N PRO A 254 5.94 21.74 0.61
CA PRO A 254 5.40 22.40 1.79
C PRO A 254 5.03 23.86 1.49
N HIS A 255 3.84 24.26 1.91
CA HIS A 255 3.42 25.66 1.84
C HIS A 255 4.27 26.52 2.80
N PRO A 256 4.64 27.77 2.45
CA PRO A 256 5.43 28.64 3.32
C PRO A 256 4.88 28.79 4.73
N ASP A 257 3.56 28.89 4.89
CA ASP A 257 2.93 28.98 6.21
C ASP A 257 3.13 27.70 7.04
N ALA A 258 3.10 26.52 6.40
CA ALA A 258 3.38 25.25 7.07
C ALA A 258 4.86 25.16 7.50
N THR A 259 5.78 25.60 6.64
CA THR A 259 7.21 25.69 6.95
C THR A 259 7.48 26.66 8.10
N ALA A 260 6.83 27.82 8.11
CA ALA A 260 6.93 28.79 9.18
C ALA A 260 6.45 28.21 10.52
N LEU A 261 5.33 27.48 10.53
CA LEU A 261 4.83 26.80 11.73
C LEU A 261 5.75 25.67 12.20
N ALA A 262 6.31 24.89 11.28
CA ALA A 262 7.25 23.81 11.61
C ALA A 262 8.52 24.35 12.29
N ALA A 263 8.97 25.55 11.91
CA ALA A 263 10.14 26.21 12.48
C ALA A 263 9.92 26.78 13.89
N LEU A 264 8.67 26.93 14.35
CA LEU A 264 8.38 27.37 15.73
C LEU A 264 8.79 26.28 16.72
N ASP A 265 9.30 26.67 17.89
CA ASP A 265 9.53 25.72 18.99
C ASP A 265 8.19 25.22 19.58
N PRO A 266 8.16 24.05 20.24
CA PRO A 266 6.93 23.47 20.77
C PRO A 266 6.15 24.39 21.71
N ARG A 267 6.85 25.18 22.54
CA ARG A 267 6.19 26.05 23.51
C ARG A 267 5.54 27.26 22.86
N THR A 268 6.17 27.79 21.81
CA THR A 268 5.57 28.85 20.99
C THR A 268 4.34 28.33 20.24
N ARG A 269 4.36 27.08 19.75
CA ARG A 269 3.18 26.46 19.13
C ARG A 269 2.02 26.28 20.12
N GLU A 270 2.29 25.81 21.34
CA GLU A 270 1.26 25.69 22.39
C GLU A 270 0.59 27.03 22.70
N VAL A 271 1.37 28.12 22.78
CA VAL A 271 0.81 29.47 22.98
C VAL A 271 -0.06 29.88 21.80
N LEU A 272 0.40 29.60 20.58
CA LEU A 272 -0.34 29.94 19.37
C LEU A 272 -1.64 29.15 19.24
N ASP A 273 -1.63 27.84 19.52
CA ASP A 273 -2.82 26.98 19.58
C ASP A 273 -3.81 27.56 20.60
N ALA A 274 -3.37 27.87 21.82
CA ALA A 274 -4.23 28.42 22.87
C ALA A 274 -4.83 29.78 22.50
N VAL A 275 -4.07 30.68 21.86
CA VAL A 275 -4.57 31.99 21.42
C VAL A 275 -5.57 31.83 20.26
N ALA A 276 -5.28 30.92 19.33
CA ALA A 276 -6.12 30.64 18.18
C ALA A 276 -7.39 29.87 18.54
N ASP A 277 -7.45 29.18 19.67
CA ASP A 277 -8.63 28.41 20.08
C ASP A 277 -9.49 29.17 21.10
N ALA A 278 -8.89 29.81 22.11
CA ALA A 278 -9.61 30.30 23.31
C ALA A 278 -10.48 31.56 23.10
N GLY A 279 -10.45 32.17 21.92
CA GLY A 279 -11.29 33.32 21.55
C GLY A 279 -11.00 34.64 22.29
N SER A 280 -10.16 34.63 23.33
CA SER A 280 -9.66 35.82 24.02
C SER A 280 -8.31 35.56 24.71
N MET A 281 -7.56 36.62 24.98
CA MET A 281 -6.24 36.51 25.65
C MET A 281 -6.34 36.04 27.09
N ARG A 282 -7.42 36.39 27.81
CA ARG A 282 -7.67 35.94 29.18
C ARG A 282 -7.97 34.44 29.22
N ALA A 283 -8.78 33.96 28.29
CA ALA A 283 -9.09 32.53 28.18
C ALA A 283 -7.84 31.73 27.80
N ALA A 284 -7.04 32.20 26.82
CA ALA A 284 -5.77 31.58 26.46
C ALA A 284 -4.79 31.52 27.65
N ALA A 285 -4.70 32.60 28.41
CA ALA A 285 -3.87 32.67 29.62
C ALA A 285 -4.33 31.70 30.71
N SER A 286 -5.64 31.49 30.87
CA SER A 286 -6.19 30.48 31.78
C SER A 286 -5.81 29.06 31.35
N VAL A 287 -5.89 28.74 30.05
CA VAL A 287 -5.50 27.43 29.50
C VAL A 287 -4.01 27.18 29.70
N LEU A 288 -3.18 28.20 29.49
CA LEU A 288 -1.72 28.10 29.59
C LEU A 288 -1.18 28.22 31.03
N GLY A 289 -2.03 28.55 32.02
CA GLY A 289 -1.57 28.84 33.39
C GLY A 289 -0.66 30.06 33.48
N MET A 290 -0.89 31.09 32.65
CA MET A 290 -0.04 32.27 32.52
C MET A 290 -0.78 33.56 32.89
N HIS A 291 -0.03 34.64 33.14
CA HIS A 291 -0.62 35.97 33.18
C HIS A 291 -0.98 36.45 31.77
N HIS A 292 -2.15 37.11 31.63
CA HIS A 292 -2.64 37.60 30.34
C HIS A 292 -1.66 38.56 29.63
N SER A 293 -0.92 39.39 30.38
CA SER A 293 0.12 40.28 29.83
C SER A 293 1.29 39.52 29.23
N SER A 294 1.68 38.38 29.82
CA SER A 294 2.72 37.51 29.28
C SER A 294 2.26 36.80 28.00
N VAL A 295 1.01 36.36 27.94
CA VAL A 295 0.44 35.77 26.71
C VAL A 295 0.31 36.82 25.61
N GLN A 296 -0.07 38.05 25.96
CA GLN A 296 -0.08 39.19 25.03
C GLN A 296 1.29 39.46 24.41
N ALA A 297 2.34 39.60 25.23
CA ALA A 297 3.68 39.84 24.73
C ALA A 297 4.19 38.71 23.81
N ARG A 298 3.86 37.44 24.13
CA ARG A 298 4.20 36.30 23.27
C ARG A 298 3.42 36.30 21.97
N ALA A 299 2.12 36.62 21.98
CA ALA A 299 1.32 36.73 20.77
C ALA A 299 1.80 37.85 19.84
N ASP A 300 2.26 38.97 20.40
CA ASP A 300 2.85 40.07 19.64
C ASP A 300 4.19 39.62 18.98
N ALA A 301 5.03 38.88 19.70
CA ALA A 301 6.26 38.30 19.14
C ALA A 301 5.98 37.28 18.02
N ILE A 302 4.99 36.40 18.21
CA ILE A 302 4.56 35.42 17.21
C ILE A 302 4.03 36.14 15.95
N THR A 303 3.28 37.22 16.12
CA THR A 303 2.77 38.03 15.00
C THR A 303 3.90 38.55 14.12
N VAL A 304 4.98 39.06 14.74
CA VAL A 304 6.17 39.52 14.01
C VAL A 304 6.84 38.34 13.28
N GLN A 305 6.98 37.20 13.94
CA GLN A 305 7.63 36.01 13.36
C GLN A 305 6.84 35.41 12.19
N LEU A 306 5.50 35.36 12.28
CA LEU A 306 4.62 34.82 11.24
C LEU A 306 4.38 35.80 10.09
N GLY A 307 4.57 37.10 10.32
CA GLY A 307 4.26 38.16 9.36
C GLY A 307 2.75 38.40 9.18
N TYR A 308 1.91 37.85 10.05
CA TYR A 308 0.48 38.11 10.13
C TYR A 308 -0.04 37.95 11.56
N ASP A 309 -1.14 38.62 11.89
CA ASP A 309 -1.72 38.58 13.22
C ASP A 309 -2.72 37.41 13.37
N PRO A 310 -2.39 36.33 14.11
CA PRO A 310 -3.23 35.16 14.28
C PRO A 310 -4.47 35.42 15.16
N ARG A 311 -4.64 36.63 15.71
CA ARG A 311 -5.81 37.02 16.51
C ARG A 311 -6.96 37.55 15.65
N THR A 312 -6.65 38.04 14.46
CA THR A 312 -7.66 38.51 13.50
C THR A 312 -8.46 37.34 12.93
N PRO A 313 -9.72 37.51 12.51
CA PRO A 313 -10.50 36.44 11.87
C PRO A 313 -9.78 35.79 10.67
N THR A 314 -9.19 36.61 9.81
CA THR A 314 -8.39 36.15 8.67
C THR A 314 -7.12 35.41 9.11
N GLY A 315 -6.41 35.93 10.11
CA GLY A 315 -5.21 35.30 10.66
C GLY A 315 -5.49 33.96 11.34
N ARG A 316 -6.59 33.84 12.09
CA ARG A 316 -7.04 32.56 12.69
C ARG A 316 -7.31 31.52 11.60
N THR A 317 -7.98 31.93 10.52
CA THR A 317 -8.26 31.05 9.38
C THR A 317 -6.98 30.61 8.67
N ARG A 318 -6.07 31.55 8.40
CA ARG A 318 -4.75 31.27 7.81
C ARG A 318 -3.94 30.31 8.68
N TYR A 319 -3.93 30.53 9.99
CA TYR A 319 -3.26 29.65 10.94
C TYR A 319 -3.87 28.25 10.97
N PHE A 320 -5.19 28.13 11.00
CA PHE A 320 -5.89 26.85 10.96
C PHE A 320 -5.52 26.04 9.70
N LEU A 321 -5.53 26.68 8.53
CA LEU A 321 -5.09 26.04 7.28
C LEU A 321 -3.60 25.68 7.32
N ALA A 322 -2.75 26.55 7.85
CA ALA A 322 -1.33 26.28 8.00
C ALA A 322 -1.06 25.06 8.90
N ARG A 323 -1.85 24.85 9.97
CA ARG A 323 -1.79 23.64 10.81
C ARG A 323 -2.13 22.39 10.01
N ALA A 324 -3.22 22.42 9.24
CA ALA A 324 -3.62 21.30 8.39
C ALA A 324 -2.52 20.97 7.37
N LEU A 325 -1.96 21.98 6.72
CA LEU A 325 -0.86 21.84 5.77
C LEU A 325 0.42 21.29 6.42
N ALA A 326 0.76 21.74 7.64
CA ALA A 326 1.90 21.23 8.39
C ALA A 326 1.71 19.76 8.79
N ALA A 327 0.50 19.37 9.18
CA ALA A 327 0.16 17.98 9.46
C ALA A 327 0.35 17.07 8.23
N LEU A 328 0.00 17.58 7.03
CA LEU A 328 0.22 16.95 5.73
C LEU A 328 1.66 17.08 5.19
N ALA A 329 2.56 17.77 5.88
CA ALA A 329 3.97 17.83 5.49
C ALA A 329 4.82 16.78 6.23
N ARG A 330 4.29 16.17 7.29
CA ARG A 330 4.98 15.12 8.06
C ARG A 330 5.25 13.91 7.15
N PRO A 331 6.49 13.35 7.13
CA PRO A 331 6.77 12.09 6.46
C PRO A 331 5.81 11.03 7.02
N GLY A 332 5.05 10.40 6.13
CA GLY A 332 3.79 9.75 6.46
C GLY A 332 3.95 8.28 6.80
N LEU A 333 3.06 7.84 7.70
CA LEU A 333 2.49 6.49 7.80
C LEU A 333 3.54 5.37 7.59
N GLY A 334 4.47 5.24 8.55
CA GLY A 334 5.60 4.30 8.47
C GLY A 334 6.89 4.89 9.00
#